data_AF-A0A2W5AZC2-F1
#
_entry.id   AF-A0A2W5AZC2-F1
#
_cell.length_a   1.000
_cell.length_b   1.000
_cell.length_c   1.000
_cell.angle_alpha   90.00
_cell.angle_beta   90.00
_cell.angle_gamma   90.00
#
_symmetry.space_group_name_H-M   'P 1'
#
loop_
_entity.id
_entity.type
_entity.pdbx_description
1 polymer ?
#
loop_
_entity_poly.entity_id
_entity_poly.type
_entity_poly.pdbx_seq_one_letter_code
_entity_poly.pdbx_strand_id
1 'polypeptide(L)'
;FVAFINQPLPFIQIFGFALAAGVLFDAFLVRMSLVPATMFLMGHTTWWMPKWLDKLIPQLDIEGTALEEEWERKHGAAQPVD
;
A
#
# COMPACT_ATOMS: atom_id res chain seq x y z
N PHE A 1 13.79 -6.67 16.68
CA PHE A 1 13.31 -6.55 18.08
C PHE A 1 13.88 -7.64 18.99
N VAL A 2 13.85 -8.93 18.62
CA VAL A 2 14.46 -10.00 19.46
C VAL A 2 15.96 -9.78 19.72
N ALA A 3 16.70 -9.25 18.74
CA ALA A 3 18.11 -8.87 18.89
C ALA A 3 18.38 -7.80 19.98
N PHE A 4 17.37 -7.01 20.37
CA PHE A 4 17.51 -5.96 21.38
C PHE A 4 17.40 -6.47 22.82
N ILE A 5 16.93 -7.70 23.03
CA ILE A 5 16.82 -8.32 24.37
C ILE A 5 18.21 -8.59 24.96
N ASN A 6 19.21 -8.86 24.12
CA ASN A 6 20.58 -9.13 24.57
C ASN A 6 21.45 -7.86 24.66
N GLN A 7 20.85 -6.66 24.72
CA GLN A 7 21.60 -5.42 24.81
C GLN A 7 21.87 -5.05 26.28
N PRO A 8 23.09 -4.62 26.64
CA PRO A 8 23.45 -4.33 28.02
C PRO A 8 22.74 -3.09 28.61
N LEU A 9 22.13 -2.25 27.76
CA LEU A 9 21.38 -1.08 28.18
C LEU A 9 19.91 -1.45 28.45
N PRO A 10 19.41 -1.32 29.69
CA PRO A 10 18.04 -1.73 30.07
C PRO A 10 16.95 -1.04 29.26
N PHE A 11 17.19 0.23 28.90
CA PHE A 11 16.29 1.02 28.06
C PHE A 11 16.04 0.31 26.71
N ILE A 12 17.10 -0.13 26.02
CA ILE A 12 16.99 -0.75 24.69
C ILE A 12 16.20 -2.07 24.75
N GLN A 13 16.37 -2.85 25.82
CA GLN A 13 15.60 -4.08 26.03
C GLN A 13 14.10 -3.82 26.15
N ILE A 14 13.71 -2.81 26.94
CA ILE A 14 12.30 -2.44 27.16
C ILE A 14 11.66 -1.99 25.84
N PHE A 15 12.33 -1.14 25.05
CA PHE A 15 11.82 -0.74 23.73
C PHE A 15 11.71 -1.93 22.78
N GLY A 16 12.70 -2.82 22.77
CA GLY A 16 12.68 -4.04 21.96
C GLY A 16 11.50 -4.95 22.29
N PHE A 17 11.23 -5.15 23.58
CA PHE A 17 10.09 -5.94 24.05
C PHE A 17 8.75 -5.28 23.73
N ALA A 18 8.61 -3.97 24.01
CA ALA A 18 7.38 -3.22 23.72
C ALA A 18 7.06 -3.22 22.22
N LEU A 19 8.05 -3.03 21.36
CA LEU A 19 7.89 -3.11 19.90
C LEU A 19 7.50 -4.51 19.45
N ALA A 20 8.13 -5.56 19.99
CA ALA A 20 7.78 -6.95 19.66
C ALA A 20 6.33 -7.27 20.02
N ALA A 21 5.92 -6.91 21.24
CA ALA A 21 4.56 -7.11 21.73
C ALA A 21 3.54 -6.28 20.93
N GLY A 22 3.87 -5.02 20.61
CA GLY A 22 3.01 -4.14 19.81
C GLY A 22 2.78 -4.66 18.40
N VAL A 23 3.83 -5.11 17.71
CA VAL A 23 3.71 -5.71 16.38
C VAL A 23 2.95 -7.03 16.42
N LEU A 24 3.17 -7.86 17.44
CA LEU A 24 2.40 -9.10 17.63
C LEU A 24 0.91 -8.78 17.78
N PHE A 25 0.57 -7.82 18.63
CA PHE A 25 -0.81 -7.37 18.82
C PHE A 25 -1.41 -6.80 17.53
N ASP A 26 -0.68 -5.95 16.80
CA ASP A 26 -1.16 -5.35 15.55
C ASP A 26 -1.37 -6.41 14.44
N ALA A 27 -0.44 -7.34 14.29
CA ALA A 27 -0.52 -8.38 13.26
C ALA A 27 -1.71 -9.33 13.46
N PHE A 28 -2.07 -9.63 14.72
CA PHE A 28 -3.17 -10.54 15.04
C PHE A 28 -4.47 -9.80 15.34
N LEU A 29 -4.50 -8.95 16.36
CA LEU A 29 -5.74 -8.31 16.80
C LEU A 29 -6.18 -7.20 15.86
N VAL A 30 -5.26 -6.34 15.41
CA VAL A 30 -5.63 -5.24 14.52
C VAL A 30 -5.91 -5.76 13.11
N ARG A 31 -4.93 -6.42 12.48
CA ARG A 31 -5.07 -6.88 11.08
C ARG A 31 -6.07 -7.99 10.87
N MET A 32 -6.10 -9.03 11.70
CA MET A 32 -7.01 -10.15 11.47
C MET A 32 -8.43 -9.92 12.01
N SER A 33 -8.62 -9.01 12.98
CA SER A 33 -9.93 -8.79 13.60
C SER A 33 -10.43 -7.36 13.41
N LEU A 34 -9.68 -6.36 13.90
CA LEU A 34 -10.17 -4.98 13.97
C LEU A 34 -10.40 -4.36 12.59
N VAL A 35 -9.44 -4.53 11.67
CA VAL A 35 -9.55 -4.05 10.28
C VAL A 35 -10.74 -4.69 9.55
N PRO A 36 -10.89 -6.02 9.45
CA PRO A 36 -12.04 -6.60 8.76
C PRO A 36 -13.37 -6.31 9.46
N ALA A 37 -13.41 -6.27 10.80
CA ALA A 37 -14.62 -5.91 11.53
C ALA A 37 -15.05 -4.46 11.27
N THR A 38 -14.10 -3.52 11.26
CA THR A 38 -14.39 -2.10 10.96
C THR A 38 -14.76 -1.90 9.50
N MET A 39 -14.09 -2.59 8.56
CA MET A 39 -14.46 -2.59 7.15
C MET A 39 -15.88 -3.11 6.93
N PHE A 40 -16.26 -4.19 7.62
CA PHE A 40 -17.62 -4.73 7.56
C PHE A 40 -18.65 -3.75 8.15
N LEU A 41 -18.31 -3.11 9.27
CA LEU A 41 -19.21 -2.16 9.95
C LEU A 41 -19.40 -0.85 9.17
N MET A 42 -18.32 -0.29 8.61
CA MET A 42 -18.36 0.93 7.79
C MET A 42 -18.86 0.66 6.36
N GLY A 43 -18.82 -0.60 5.91
CA GLY A 43 -19.31 -1.02 4.61
C GLY A 43 -18.71 -0.20 3.46
N HIS A 44 -19.57 0.40 2.64
CA HIS A 44 -19.21 1.14 1.42
C HIS A 44 -18.39 2.43 1.70
N THR A 45 -18.40 2.95 2.92
CA THR A 45 -17.64 4.17 3.26
C THR A 45 -16.14 3.91 3.39
N THR A 46 -15.74 2.66 3.65
CA THR A 46 -14.33 2.25 3.75
C THR A 46 -13.52 2.59 2.49
N TRP A 47 -14.18 2.55 1.32
CA TRP A 47 -13.57 2.82 0.02
C TRP A 47 -14.09 4.09 -0.65
N TRP A 48 -14.70 5.00 0.11
CA TRP A 48 -15.21 6.23 -0.48
C TRP A 48 -14.05 7.17 -0.81
N MET A 49 -13.79 7.35 -2.11
CA MET A 49 -12.90 8.39 -2.61
C MET A 49 -13.68 9.72 -2.71
N PRO A 50 -13.28 10.78 -1.98
CA PRO A 50 -13.91 12.07 -2.12
C PRO A 50 -13.71 12.61 -3.53
N LYS A 51 -14.78 13.12 -4.17
CA LYS A 51 -14.73 13.67 -5.54
C LYS A 51 -13.73 14.82 -5.71
N TRP A 52 -13.30 15.46 -4.62
CA TRP A 52 -12.25 16.49 -4.66
C TRP A 52 -10.85 15.89 -4.81
N LEU A 53 -10.62 14.70 -4.24
CA LEU A 53 -9.34 14.01 -4.29
C LEU A 53 -9.15 13.36 -5.67
N ASP A 54 -10.22 12.83 -6.25
CA ASP A 54 -10.26 12.31 -7.62
C ASP A 54 -9.86 13.38 -8.66
N LYS A 55 -10.20 14.66 -8.43
CA LYS A 55 -9.78 15.77 -9.30
C LYS A 55 -8.33 16.22 -9.08
N LEU A 56 -7.75 15.95 -7.91
CA LEU A 56 -6.39 16.38 -7.57
C LEU A 56 -5.35 15.32 -7.97
N ILE A 57 -5.75 14.04 -7.99
CA ILE A 57 -4.86 12.94 -8.36
C ILE A 57 -4.62 13.00 -9.89
N PRO A 58 -3.36 13.15 -10.32
CA PRO A 58 -3.01 13.02 -11.74
C PRO A 58 -3.29 11.59 -12.21
N GLN A 59 -3.81 11.46 -13.43
CA GLN A 59 -4.00 10.16 -14.07
C GLN A 59 -2.63 9.50 -14.28
N LEU A 60 -2.25 8.62 -13.35
CA LEU A 60 -1.07 7.78 -13.44
C LEU A 60 -1.45 6.55 -14.27
N ASP A 61 -1.23 6.64 -15.58
CA ASP A 61 -1.28 5.49 -16.46
C ASP A 61 -0.04 4.61 -16.19
N ILE A 62 -0.24 3.58 -15.38
CA ILE A 62 0.80 2.60 -15.05
C ILE A 62 0.98 1.59 -16.19
N GLU A 63 -0.07 1.39 -16.98
CA GLU A 63 -0.11 0.42 -18.07
C GLU A 63 0.51 0.97 -19.36
N GLY A 64 0.83 2.27 -19.40
CA GLY A 64 1.59 2.88 -20.50
C GLY A 64 0.80 2.90 -21.81
N THR A 65 -0.50 2.67 -21.76
CA THR A 65 -1.41 2.66 -22.92
C THR A 65 -1.27 3.92 -23.77
N ALA A 66 -1.11 5.09 -23.13
CA ALA A 66 -0.90 6.34 -23.86
C ALA A 66 0.45 6.40 -24.61
N LEU A 67 1.50 5.76 -24.07
CA LEU A 67 2.82 5.69 -24.70
C LEU A 67 2.84 4.65 -25.82
N GLU A 68 2.10 3.55 -25.67
CA GLU A 68 1.99 2.47 -26.65
C GLU A 68 1.20 2.95 -27.90
N GLU A 69 0.10 3.69 -27.70
CA GLU A 69 -0.63 4.37 -28.79
C GLU A 69 0.22 5.43 -29.50
N GLU A 70 1.06 6.18 -28.78
CA GLU A 70 2.01 7.11 -29.40
C GLU A 70 3.11 6.38 -30.19
N TRP A 71 3.59 5.26 -29.68
CA TRP A 71 4.60 4.44 -30.34
C TRP A 71 4.06 3.80 -31.61
N GLU A 72 2.87 3.21 -31.57
CA GLU A 72 2.21 2.64 -32.75
C GLU A 72 1.86 3.71 -33.79
N ARG A 73 1.44 4.91 -33.38
CA ARG A 73 1.22 6.01 -34.34
C ARG A 73 2.52 6.47 -35.02
N LYS A 74 3.65 6.46 -34.30
CA LYS A 74 4.96 6.84 -34.86
C LYS A 74 5.58 5.74 -35.73
N HIS A 75 5.39 4.46 -35.39
CA HIS A 75 6.08 3.33 -36.03
C HIS A 75 5.17 2.51 -36.96
N GLY A 76 3.86 2.56 -36.78
CA GLY A 76 2.86 1.89 -37.63
C GLY A 76 2.65 2.54 -39.00
N ALA A 77 3.20 3.73 -39.23
CA ALA A 77 3.27 4.33 -40.57
C ALA A 77 4.40 3.75 -41.45
N ALA A 78 5.22 2.82 -40.92
CA ALA A 78 6.45 2.34 -41.59
C ALA A 78 6.56 0.83 -41.77
N GLN A 79 5.46 0.06 -41.74
CA GLN A 79 5.54 -1.36 -42.09
C GLN A 79 4.31 -1.86 -42.86
N PRO A 80 4.39 -2.00 -44.21
CA PRO A 80 3.54 -2.95 -44.90
C PRO A 80 4.03 -4.35 -44.48
N VAL A 81 3.11 -5.14 -43.93
CA VAL A 81 3.32 -6.54 -43.63
C VAL A 81 3.23 -7.29 -44.96
N ASP A 82 4.39 -7.68 -45.49
CA ASP A 82 4.52 -8.68 -46.56
C ASP A 82 4.63 -10.09 -45.95
#